data_AF-A0A0N4UP17-F1
#
_entry.id   AF-A0A0N4UP17-F1
#
_cell.length_a   1.000
_cell.length_b   1.000
_cell.length_c   1.000
_cell.angle_alpha   90.00
_cell.angle_beta   90.00
_cell.angle_gamma   90.00
#
_symmetry.space_group_name_H-M   'P 1'
#
loop_
_entity.id
_entity.type
_entity.pdbx_description
1 polymer ?
#
loop_
_entity_poly.entity_id
_entity_poly.type
_entity_poly.pdbx_seq_one_letter_code
_entity_poly.pdbx_strand_id
1 'polypeptide(L)'
;MIFRFDPCGIFCAFLTYIAMIYADYVVVNWLIVPTFSQSLWGVLHAVIFNTVLFFALLAHIRAMITDPGVVPIDKTFISSGDDWDSDQETIFMKNTLKYGENWTICTRCESYRPPRAHHCRICRRCVRKMDHHCPWVNNCVGEFNQKYFIQFLLYIGLSSLYALFLVMGAWIYHDEQSITGAKSPQGPIADHAKILHIIFLSVESALFGLFVLAVSCDQIQALFNDETAVEAIKRKTSGQYKIRFRSKKAVLREVCGDG
;
A
#
# COMPACT_ATOMS: atom_id res chain seq x y z
N MET A 1 7.99 15.28 -6.53
CA MET A 1 8.64 13.98 -6.25
C MET A 1 10.02 14.25 -5.66
N ILE A 2 10.20 14.03 -4.36
CA ILE A 2 11.53 13.96 -3.75
C ILE A 2 11.86 12.48 -3.64
N PHE A 3 12.37 11.88 -4.71
CA PHE A 3 12.90 10.53 -4.66
C PHE A 3 14.14 10.56 -3.77
N ARG A 4 14.02 10.06 -2.53
CA ARG A 4 15.15 9.87 -1.62
C ARG A 4 15.57 8.42 -1.73
N PHE A 5 16.86 8.20 -1.93
CA PHE A 5 17.45 6.88 -2.01
C PHE A 5 17.27 6.15 -0.67
N ASP A 6 16.30 5.25 -0.62
CA ASP A 6 16.05 4.30 0.47
C ASP A 6 16.37 2.89 -0.07
N PRO A 7 17.58 2.36 0.22
CA PRO A 7 18.00 1.06 -0.29
C PRO A 7 17.07 -0.08 0.13
N CYS A 8 16.52 0.00 1.34
CA CYS A 8 15.56 -0.98 1.85
C CYS A 8 14.28 -0.92 1.02
N GLY A 9 13.77 0.29 0.75
CA GLY A 9 12.59 0.48 -0.09
C GLY A 9 12.78 0.01 -1.54
N ILE A 10 13.95 0.25 -2.14
CA ILE A 10 14.28 -0.26 -3.49
C ILE A 10 14.27 -1.80 -3.51
N PHE A 11 14.88 -2.43 -2.51
CA PHE A 11 14.89 -3.88 -2.39
C PHE A 11 13.48 -4.46 -2.20
N CYS A 12 12.66 -3.85 -1.33
CA CYS A 12 11.28 -4.28 -1.13
C CYS A 12 10.43 -4.15 -2.40
N ALA A 13 10.54 -3.04 -3.13
CA ALA A 13 9.82 -2.85 -4.40
C ALA A 13 10.25 -3.89 -5.46
N PHE A 14 11.53 -4.22 -5.52
CA PHE A 14 12.03 -5.27 -6.41
C PHE A 14 11.47 -6.65 -6.04
N LEU A 15 11.44 -7.00 -4.75
CA LEU A 15 10.82 -8.24 -4.27
C LEU A 15 9.33 -8.31 -4.61
N THR A 16 8.60 -7.20 -4.46
CA THR A 16 7.18 -7.12 -4.84
C THR A 16 6.98 -7.44 -6.32
N TYR A 17 7.82 -6.92 -7.21
CA TYR A 17 7.71 -7.22 -8.64
C TYR A 17 8.08 -8.66 -8.99
N ILE A 18 9.11 -9.22 -8.35
CA ILE A 18 9.44 -10.64 -8.52
C ILE A 18 8.27 -11.52 -8.08
N ALA A 19 7.69 -11.25 -6.92
CA ALA A 19 6.53 -11.99 -6.40
C ALA A 19 5.35 -11.93 -7.39
N MET A 20 4.99 -10.73 -7.86
CA MET A 20 3.91 -10.56 -8.83
C MET A 20 4.16 -11.32 -10.14
N ILE A 21 5.37 -11.23 -10.71
CA ILE A 21 5.73 -11.92 -11.95
C ILE A 21 5.72 -13.44 -11.75
N TYR A 22 6.25 -13.91 -10.61
CA TYR A 22 6.27 -15.33 -10.30
C TYR A 22 4.85 -15.89 -10.10
N ALA A 23 3.98 -15.15 -9.41
CA ALA A 23 2.59 -15.53 -9.24
C ALA A 23 1.87 -15.67 -10.60
N ASP A 24 2.04 -14.72 -11.52
CA ASP A 24 1.50 -14.82 -12.89
C ASP A 24 2.07 -16.03 -13.65
N TYR A 25 3.39 -16.20 -13.62
CA TYR A 25 4.05 -17.33 -14.27
C TYR A 25 3.48 -18.68 -13.80
N VAL A 26 3.32 -18.87 -12.48
CA VAL A 26 2.78 -20.12 -11.93
C VAL A 26 1.30 -20.28 -12.26
N VAL A 27 0.48 -19.24 -12.04
CA VAL A 27 -0.96 -19.31 -12.30
C VAL A 27 -1.24 -19.62 -13.76
N VAL A 28 -0.55 -18.98 -14.71
CA VAL A 28 -0.78 -19.21 -16.14
C VAL A 28 -0.22 -20.56 -16.58
N ASN A 29 1.08 -20.81 -16.36
CA ASN A 29 1.78 -21.94 -17.00
C ASN A 29 1.63 -23.26 -16.27
N TRP A 30 1.51 -23.23 -14.94
CA TRP A 30 1.48 -24.44 -14.11
C TRP A 30 0.09 -24.78 -13.57
N LEU A 31 -0.84 -23.83 -13.67
CA LEU A 31 -2.18 -23.98 -13.12
C LEU A 31 -3.24 -23.94 -14.22
N ILE A 32 -3.39 -22.83 -14.92
CA ILE A 32 -4.45 -22.62 -15.90
C ILE A 32 -4.24 -23.47 -17.15
N VAL A 33 -3.09 -23.37 -17.82
CA VAL A 33 -2.83 -24.10 -19.07
C VAL A 33 -2.94 -25.62 -18.86
N PRO A 34 -2.32 -26.24 -17.83
CA PRO A 34 -2.42 -27.69 -17.66
C PRO A 34 -3.82 -28.18 -17.25
N THR A 35 -4.60 -27.35 -16.55
CA THR A 35 -5.89 -27.78 -15.98
C THR A 35 -7.07 -27.47 -16.91
N PHE A 36 -7.01 -26.35 -17.62
CA PHE A 36 -8.15 -25.79 -18.37
C PHE A 36 -7.85 -25.53 -19.85
N SER A 37 -6.76 -26.08 -20.42
CA SER A 37 -6.38 -25.84 -21.84
C SER A 37 -7.49 -26.14 -22.85
N GLN A 38 -8.32 -27.14 -22.58
CA GLN A 38 -9.41 -27.56 -23.48
C GLN A 38 -10.72 -26.79 -23.26
N SER A 39 -10.73 -25.80 -22.36
CA SER A 39 -11.93 -25.09 -21.95
C SER A 39 -11.80 -23.58 -22.08
N LEU A 40 -12.89 -22.92 -22.50
CA LEU A 40 -12.99 -21.45 -22.47
C LEU A 40 -12.78 -20.89 -21.05
N TRP A 41 -13.05 -21.68 -20.01
CA TRP A 41 -12.79 -21.32 -18.62
C TRP A 41 -11.31 -21.01 -18.36
N GLY A 42 -10.38 -21.66 -19.06
CA GLY A 42 -8.95 -21.36 -18.92
C GLY A 42 -8.61 -19.93 -19.34
N VAL A 43 -9.14 -19.50 -20.50
CA VAL A 43 -8.95 -18.13 -21.00
C VAL A 43 -9.60 -17.12 -20.05
N LEU A 44 -10.81 -17.40 -19.55
CA LEU A 44 -11.50 -16.52 -18.61
C LEU A 44 -10.71 -16.35 -17.31
N HIS A 45 -10.22 -17.43 -16.70
CA HIS A 45 -9.39 -17.36 -15.50
C HIS A 45 -8.10 -16.57 -15.73
N ALA A 46 -7.45 -16.76 -16.88
CA ALA A 46 -6.21 -16.06 -17.22
C ALA A 46 -6.47 -14.55 -17.34
N VAL A 47 -7.53 -14.15 -18.05
CA VAL A 47 -7.92 -12.74 -18.22
C VAL A 47 -8.27 -12.10 -16.88
N ILE A 48 -9.05 -12.78 -16.03
CA ILE A 48 -9.43 -12.24 -14.72
C ILE A 48 -8.20 -12.04 -13.83
N PHE A 49 -7.35 -13.06 -13.69
CA PHE A 49 -6.16 -12.97 -12.82
C PHE A 49 -5.20 -11.88 -13.32
N ASN A 50 -4.90 -11.85 -14.63
CA ASN A 50 -4.01 -10.85 -15.22
C ASN A 50 -4.58 -9.42 -15.10
N THR A 51 -5.90 -9.25 -15.20
CA THR A 51 -6.53 -7.94 -15.00
C THR A 51 -6.35 -7.44 -13.57
N VAL A 52 -6.57 -8.30 -12.57
CA VAL A 52 -6.37 -7.94 -11.16
C VAL A 52 -4.90 -7.60 -10.89
N LEU A 53 -3.97 -8.40 -11.43
CA LEU A 53 -2.53 -8.18 -11.24
C LEU A 53 -2.05 -6.90 -11.95
N PHE A 54 -2.59 -6.58 -13.13
CA PHE A 54 -2.33 -5.33 -13.83
C PHE A 54 -2.77 -4.12 -13.00
N PHE A 55 -3.96 -4.17 -12.40
CA PHE A 55 -4.43 -3.11 -11.50
C PHE A 55 -3.59 -3.03 -10.22
N ALA A 56 -3.14 -4.16 -9.66
CA ALA A 56 -2.19 -4.17 -8.55
C ALA A 56 -0.88 -3.44 -8.92
N LEU A 57 -0.35 -3.72 -10.12
CA LEU A 57 0.88 -3.09 -10.62
C LEU A 57 0.70 -1.58 -10.80
N LEU A 58 -0.39 -1.15 -11.42
CA LEU A 58 -0.70 0.26 -11.60
C LEU A 58 -0.87 0.98 -10.27
N ALA A 59 -1.60 0.39 -9.32
CA ALA A 59 -1.79 0.95 -7.99
C ALA A 59 -0.46 1.05 -7.23
N HIS A 60 0.40 0.03 -7.31
CA HIS A 60 1.73 0.03 -6.71
C HIS A 60 2.59 1.16 -7.28
N ILE A 61 2.73 1.23 -8.61
CA ILE A 61 3.51 2.27 -9.28
C ILE A 61 2.99 3.66 -8.88
N ARG A 62 1.66 3.87 -8.87
CA ARG A 62 1.05 5.14 -8.45
C ARG A 62 1.37 5.45 -6.99
N ALA A 63 1.34 4.48 -6.07
CA ALA A 63 1.71 4.70 -4.67
C ALA A 63 3.18 5.10 -4.51
N MET A 64 4.08 4.51 -5.31
CA MET A 64 5.52 4.82 -5.30
C MET A 64 5.82 6.23 -5.83
N ILE A 65 5.21 6.62 -6.96
CA ILE A 65 5.61 7.84 -7.68
C ILE A 65 4.78 9.08 -7.32
N THR A 66 3.61 8.90 -6.71
CA THR A 66 2.76 10.02 -6.31
C THR A 66 3.39 10.73 -5.10
N ASP A 67 3.39 12.07 -5.14
CA ASP A 67 3.80 12.86 -3.98
C ASP A 67 2.90 12.51 -2.79
N PRO A 68 3.44 12.13 -1.61
CA PRO A 68 2.63 11.72 -0.48
C PRO A 68 1.93 12.91 0.23
N GLY A 69 2.13 14.14 -0.23
CA GLY A 69 1.69 15.36 0.43
C GLY A 69 2.83 16.05 1.17
N VAL A 70 4.00 16.20 0.54
CA VAL A 70 5.15 16.88 1.12
C VAL A 70 4.80 18.33 1.47
N VAL A 71 5.08 18.72 2.71
CA VAL A 71 4.90 20.10 3.17
C VAL A 71 5.99 20.98 2.54
N PRO A 72 5.62 22.07 1.84
CA PRO A 72 6.59 23.04 1.34
C PRO A 72 7.38 23.67 2.49
N ILE A 73 8.69 23.87 2.29
CA ILE A 73 9.52 24.57 3.28
C ILE A 73 9.26 26.06 3.13
N ASP A 74 8.73 26.66 4.19
CA ASP A 74 8.55 28.10 4.28
C ASP A 74 9.87 28.78 4.63
N LYS A 75 10.50 29.40 3.64
CA LYS A 75 11.75 30.15 3.81
C LYS A 75 11.60 31.36 4.74
N THR A 76 10.37 31.85 4.95
CA THR A 76 10.14 32.98 5.85
C THR A 76 10.42 32.62 7.31
N PHE A 77 10.33 31.34 7.67
CA PHE A 77 10.71 30.85 9.00
C PHE A 77 12.19 31.13 9.32
N ILE A 78 13.07 30.97 8.33
CA ILE A 78 14.50 31.20 8.48
C ILE A 78 14.77 32.70 8.61
N SER A 79 14.17 33.52 7.74
CA SER A 79 14.38 34.98 7.79
C SER A 79 13.82 35.63 9.05
N SER A 80 12.78 35.07 9.68
CA SER A 80 12.25 35.59 10.95
C SER A 80 13.19 35.37 12.14
N GLY A 81 14.18 34.47 12.03
CA GLY A 81 15.20 34.30 13.06
C GLY A 81 16.29 35.39 13.04
N ASP A 82 16.42 36.10 11.92
CA ASP A 82 17.46 37.11 11.70
C ASP A 82 16.98 38.54 11.98
N ASP A 83 15.66 38.75 12.15
CA ASP A 83 15.05 40.04 12.53
C ASP A 83 14.92 40.14 14.05
N TRP A 84 16.02 40.48 14.72
CA TRP A 84 16.08 40.66 16.19
C TRP A 84 15.38 41.94 16.67
N ASP A 85 15.02 42.83 15.75
CA ASP A 85 14.45 44.17 16.02
C ASP A 85 12.91 44.17 16.04
N SER A 86 12.27 43.03 15.81
CA SER A 86 10.81 42.91 15.80
C SER A 86 10.28 42.22 17.05
N ASP A 87 9.30 42.86 17.71
CA ASP A 87 8.66 42.33 18.92
C ASP A 87 8.21 40.88 18.70
N GLN A 88 8.74 39.94 19.49
CA GLN A 88 8.44 38.52 19.36
C GLN A 88 6.92 38.23 19.43
N GLU A 89 6.19 39.05 20.18
CA GLU A 89 4.73 38.96 20.29
C GLU A 89 4.03 39.27 18.96
N THR A 90 4.52 40.26 18.21
CA THR A 90 4.03 40.62 16.88
C THR A 90 4.31 39.53 15.86
N ILE A 91 5.51 38.92 15.90
CA ILE A 91 5.86 37.77 15.03
C ILE A 91 4.98 36.57 15.36
N PHE A 92 4.82 36.24 16.65
CA PHE A 92 3.98 35.14 17.11
C PHE A 92 2.52 35.34 16.68
N MET A 93 1.97 36.54 16.85
CA MET A 93 0.60 36.84 16.47
C MET A 93 0.41 36.81 14.95
N LYS A 94 1.35 37.37 14.17
CA LYS A 94 1.35 37.29 12.70
C LYS A 94 1.40 35.85 12.20
N ASN A 95 2.23 35.00 12.80
CA ASN A 95 2.33 33.59 12.45
C ASN A 95 1.10 32.80 12.90
N THR A 96 0.52 33.11 14.06
CA THR A 96 -0.73 32.51 14.53
C THR A 96 -1.91 32.89 13.63
N LEU A 97 -1.98 34.13 13.16
CA LEU A 97 -2.96 34.58 12.17
C LEU A 97 -2.77 33.91 10.80
N LYS A 98 -1.51 33.76 10.36
CA LYS A 98 -1.17 33.17 9.05
C LYS A 98 -1.41 31.67 8.99
N TYR A 99 -1.05 30.94 10.05
CA TYR A 99 -1.09 29.48 10.08
C TYR A 99 -2.30 28.94 10.86
N GLY A 100 -2.71 29.62 11.92
CA GLY A 100 -3.74 29.15 12.85
C GLY A 100 -3.14 28.37 14.03
N GLU A 101 -3.88 28.33 15.14
CA GLU A 101 -3.41 27.82 16.45
C GLU A 101 -2.91 26.37 16.44
N ASN A 102 -3.37 25.55 15.49
CA ASN A 102 -3.06 24.11 15.45
C ASN A 102 -1.77 23.77 14.69
N TRP A 103 -1.08 24.76 14.13
CA TRP A 103 0.20 24.52 13.45
C TRP A 103 1.31 24.33 14.47
N THR A 104 2.27 23.48 14.11
CA THR A 104 3.44 23.20 14.95
C THR A 104 4.70 23.51 14.17
N ILE A 105 5.85 23.56 14.83
CA ILE A 105 7.14 23.77 14.15
C ILE A 105 7.82 22.42 13.97
N CYS A 106 8.43 22.18 12.81
CA CYS A 106 9.35 21.08 12.61
C CYS A 106 10.80 21.60 12.67
N THR A 107 11.50 21.32 13.76
CA THR A 107 12.92 21.72 13.92
C THR A 107 13.84 21.10 12.88
N ARG A 108 13.54 19.90 12.36
CA ARG A 108 14.35 19.24 11.32
C ARG A 108 14.14 19.80 9.92
N CYS A 109 12.98 20.42 9.66
CA CYS A 109 12.70 21.08 8.38
C CYS A 109 12.86 22.60 8.47
N GLU A 110 13.05 23.13 9.68
CA GLU A 110 13.08 24.57 9.98
C GLU A 110 11.90 25.29 9.32
N SER A 111 10.70 24.71 9.50
CA SER A 111 9.50 25.21 8.86
C SER A 111 8.27 24.96 9.72
N TYR A 112 7.24 25.78 9.48
CA TYR A 112 5.90 25.53 9.97
C TYR A 112 5.34 24.21 9.40
N ARG A 113 4.72 23.43 10.26
CA ARG A 113 4.16 22.11 10.01
C ARG A 113 2.63 22.15 10.21
N PRO A 114 1.85 21.91 9.15
CA PRO A 114 0.40 21.87 9.23
C PRO A 114 -0.11 20.85 10.26
N PRO A 115 -1.37 21.00 10.73
CA PRO A 115 -2.04 19.99 11.53
C PRO A 115 -2.00 18.63 10.84
N ARG A 116 -1.84 17.54 11.62
CA ARG A 116 -1.73 16.15 11.12
C ARG A 116 -0.51 15.85 10.26
N ALA A 117 0.36 16.82 9.98
CA ALA A 117 1.61 16.56 9.28
C ALA A 117 2.69 16.05 10.25
N HIS A 118 3.51 15.10 9.81
CA HIS A 118 4.60 14.54 10.59
C HIS A 118 5.89 14.48 9.78
N HIS A 119 7.03 14.61 10.46
CA HIS A 119 8.34 14.54 9.81
C HIS A 119 8.76 13.08 9.65
N CYS A 120 8.92 12.64 8.40
CA CYS A 120 9.52 11.34 8.12
C CYS A 120 11.05 11.46 8.09
N ARG A 121 11.73 10.70 8.95
CA ARG A 121 13.20 10.68 8.99
C ARG A 121 13.81 10.14 7.70
N ILE A 122 13.14 9.19 7.04
CA ILE A 122 13.62 8.53 5.82
C ILE A 122 13.48 9.49 4.62
N CYS A 123 12.29 10.05 4.39
CA CYS A 123 12.06 11.06 3.35
C CYS A 123 12.73 12.42 3.63
N ARG A 124 13.11 12.69 4.89
CA ARG A 124 13.67 13.96 5.39
C ARG A 124 12.79 15.17 5.09
N ARG A 125 11.48 15.00 5.20
CA ARG A 125 10.46 16.02 4.95
C ARG A 125 9.24 15.78 5.84
N CYS A 126 8.50 16.84 6.12
CA CYS A 126 7.15 16.71 6.65
C CYS A 126 6.19 16.27 5.55
N VAL A 127 5.30 15.33 5.89
CA VAL A 127 4.26 14.80 5.02
C VAL A 127 2.91 15.08 5.67
N ARG A 128 1.97 15.64 4.90
CA ARG A 128 0.60 15.93 5.33
C ARG A 128 -0.19 14.65 5.55
N LYS A 129 -0.96 14.61 6.65
CA LYS A 129 -1.67 13.40 7.12
C LYS A 129 -0.80 12.14 6.97
N MET A 130 0.44 12.22 7.44
CA MET A 130 1.38 11.11 7.34
C MET A 130 0.82 9.91 8.09
N ASP A 131 0.68 8.80 7.40
CA ASP A 131 0.32 7.53 8.01
C ASP A 131 1.60 6.79 8.44
N HIS A 132 2.44 6.41 7.48
CA HIS A 132 3.73 5.78 7.73
C HIS A 132 4.69 5.94 6.55
N HIS A 133 5.96 5.58 6.75
CA HIS A 133 6.88 5.31 5.65
C HIS A 133 6.82 3.83 5.33
N CYS A 134 6.48 3.48 4.09
CA CYS A 134 6.31 2.09 3.70
C CYS A 134 7.47 1.66 2.79
N PRO A 135 8.35 0.75 3.26
CA PRO A 135 9.43 0.22 2.43
C PRO A 135 8.91 -0.45 1.16
N TRP A 136 7.77 -1.14 1.22
CA TRP A 136 7.20 -1.87 0.08
C TRP A 136 6.85 -0.99 -1.12
N VAL A 137 6.40 0.25 -0.89
CA VAL A 137 6.17 1.24 -1.96
C VAL A 137 7.28 2.28 -2.05
N ASN A 138 8.40 2.08 -1.35
CA ASN A 138 9.55 2.99 -1.33
C ASN A 138 9.17 4.48 -1.19
N ASN A 139 8.15 4.78 -0.39
CA ASN A 139 7.56 6.12 -0.26
C ASN A 139 6.80 6.26 1.06
N CYS A 140 6.58 7.49 1.50
CA CYS A 140 5.59 7.74 2.55
C CYS A 140 4.18 7.45 2.03
N VAL A 141 3.31 6.96 2.89
CA VAL A 141 1.86 6.94 2.67
C VAL A 141 1.30 8.15 3.42
N GLY A 142 0.68 9.06 2.68
CA GLY A 142 0.10 10.29 3.20
C GLY A 142 -1.11 10.74 2.38
N GLU A 143 -1.54 11.98 2.58
CA GLU A 143 -2.81 12.51 2.07
C GLU A 143 -3.06 12.25 0.58
N PHE A 144 -2.04 12.37 -0.28
CA PHE A 144 -2.22 12.38 -1.73
C PHE A 144 -1.99 11.01 -2.40
N ASN A 145 -1.42 10.03 -1.70
CA ASN A 145 -1.18 8.70 -2.25
C ASN A 145 -1.82 7.55 -1.46
N GLN A 146 -2.47 7.83 -0.32
CA GLN A 146 -3.15 6.83 0.50
C GLN A 146 -4.16 6.00 -0.30
N LYS A 147 -4.90 6.61 -1.24
CA LYS A 147 -5.85 5.89 -2.09
C LYS A 147 -5.20 4.81 -2.95
N TYR A 148 -4.03 5.10 -3.52
CA TYR A 148 -3.30 4.14 -4.36
C TYR A 148 -2.71 3.02 -3.51
N PHE A 149 -2.27 3.34 -2.29
CA PHE A 149 -1.83 2.34 -1.32
C PHE A 149 -2.97 1.38 -0.94
N ILE A 150 -4.17 1.90 -0.62
CA ILE A 150 -5.34 1.07 -0.32
C ILE A 150 -5.75 0.21 -1.53
N GLN A 151 -5.75 0.79 -2.74
CA GLN A 151 -6.02 0.05 -3.97
C GLN A 151 -5.00 -1.08 -4.19
N PHE A 152 -3.71 -0.81 -3.97
CA PHE A 152 -2.66 -1.81 -4.08
C PHE A 152 -2.91 -2.99 -3.12
N LEU A 153 -3.20 -2.70 -1.85
CA LEU A 153 -3.54 -3.74 -0.86
C LEU A 153 -4.78 -4.55 -1.30
N LEU A 154 -5.84 -3.88 -1.75
CA LEU A 154 -7.05 -4.56 -2.23
C LEU A 154 -6.74 -5.52 -3.38
N TYR A 155 -6.00 -5.07 -4.40
CA TYR A 155 -5.72 -5.91 -5.57
C TYR A 155 -4.77 -7.06 -5.26
N ILE A 156 -3.77 -6.87 -4.38
CA ILE A 156 -2.94 -7.99 -3.92
C ILE A 156 -3.78 -9.00 -3.15
N GLY A 157 -4.62 -8.55 -2.21
CA GLY A 157 -5.52 -9.43 -1.48
C GLY A 157 -6.45 -10.23 -2.39
N LEU A 158 -7.04 -9.58 -3.40
CA LEU A 158 -7.86 -10.24 -4.43
C LEU A 158 -7.05 -11.25 -5.24
N SER A 159 -5.83 -10.92 -5.67
CA SER A 159 -4.98 -11.84 -6.42
C SER A 159 -4.58 -13.07 -5.59
N SER A 160 -4.25 -12.90 -4.31
CA SER A 160 -3.90 -13.99 -3.41
C SER A 160 -5.08 -14.92 -3.16
N LEU A 161 -6.26 -14.38 -2.91
CA LEU A 161 -7.49 -15.17 -2.74
C LEU A 161 -7.87 -15.90 -4.03
N TYR A 162 -7.75 -15.25 -5.18
CA TYR A 162 -8.07 -15.86 -6.46
C TYR A 162 -7.07 -16.96 -6.84
N ALA A 163 -5.78 -16.76 -6.57
CA ALA A 163 -4.76 -17.78 -6.76
C ALA A 163 -5.05 -19.03 -5.91
N LEU A 164 -5.37 -18.87 -4.62
CA LEU A 164 -5.75 -19.98 -3.75
C LEU A 164 -7.02 -20.69 -4.22
N PHE A 165 -8.02 -19.94 -4.68
CA PHE A 165 -9.23 -20.52 -5.27
C PHE A 165 -8.91 -21.38 -6.50
N LEU A 166 -8.04 -20.88 -7.41
CA LEU A 166 -7.64 -21.65 -8.58
C LEU A 166 -6.83 -22.89 -8.19
N VAL A 167 -5.92 -22.79 -7.21
CA VAL A 167 -5.18 -23.95 -6.67
C VAL A 167 -6.14 -25.03 -6.20
N MET A 168 -7.15 -24.67 -5.41
CA MET A 168 -8.18 -25.62 -4.96
C MET A 168 -8.92 -26.27 -6.13
N GLY A 169 -9.30 -25.48 -7.14
CA GLY A 169 -9.93 -26.01 -8.36
C GLY A 169 -9.03 -26.98 -9.13
N ALA A 170 -7.73 -26.70 -9.22
CA ALA A 170 -6.77 -27.57 -9.89
C ALA A 170 -6.57 -28.90 -9.15
N TRP A 171 -6.59 -28.90 -7.81
CA TRP A 171 -6.53 -30.12 -7.01
C TRP A 171 -7.76 -31.00 -7.22
N ILE A 172 -8.96 -30.40 -7.23
CA ILE A 172 -10.22 -31.14 -7.47
C ILE A 172 -10.20 -31.80 -8.86
N TYR A 173 -9.78 -31.08 -9.89
CA TYR A 173 -9.67 -31.63 -11.25
C TYR A 173 -8.63 -32.76 -11.37
N HIS A 174 -7.52 -32.65 -10.64
CA HIS A 174 -6.49 -33.68 -10.65
C HIS A 174 -6.97 -34.97 -9.95
N ASP A 175 -7.72 -34.84 -8.85
CA ASP A 175 -8.31 -35.99 -8.16
C ASP A 175 -9.24 -36.78 -9.10
N GLU A 176 -10.10 -36.08 -9.85
CA GLU A 176 -10.99 -36.69 -10.84
C GLU A 176 -10.23 -37.43 -11.96
N GLN A 177 -9.11 -36.87 -12.45
CA GLN A 177 -8.25 -37.55 -13.43
C GLN A 177 -7.55 -38.79 -12.85
N SER A 178 -7.16 -38.73 -11.57
CA SER A 178 -6.52 -39.86 -10.90
C SER A 178 -7.48 -41.04 -10.72
N ILE A 179 -8.76 -40.76 -10.44
CA ILE A 179 -9.82 -41.78 -10.31
C ILE A 179 -10.12 -42.43 -11.67
N THR A 180 -10.09 -41.65 -12.75
CA THR A 180 -10.31 -42.17 -14.11
C THR A 180 -9.10 -42.89 -14.71
N GLY A 181 -7.95 -42.87 -14.02
CA GLY A 181 -6.71 -43.52 -14.47
C GLY A 181 -6.03 -42.82 -15.65
N ALA A 182 -6.43 -41.57 -15.96
CA ALA A 182 -5.83 -40.79 -17.03
C ALA A 182 -4.40 -40.39 -16.63
N LYS A 183 -3.39 -40.96 -17.31
CA LYS A 183 -1.99 -40.56 -17.10
C LYS A 183 -1.75 -39.17 -17.69
N SER A 184 -1.05 -38.32 -16.91
CA SER A 184 -0.59 -37.00 -17.38
C SER A 184 0.20 -37.14 -18.69
N PRO A 185 -0.16 -36.38 -19.75
CA PRO A 185 0.54 -36.45 -21.03
C PRO A 185 1.95 -35.85 -21.00
N GLN A 186 2.32 -35.11 -19.94
CA GLN A 186 3.59 -34.37 -19.85
C GLN A 186 4.70 -35.13 -19.12
N GLY A 187 4.38 -36.29 -18.55
CA GLY A 187 5.33 -37.16 -17.87
C GLY A 187 5.65 -36.75 -16.42
N PRO A 188 6.32 -37.64 -15.67
CA PRO A 188 6.43 -37.53 -14.21
C PRO A 188 7.26 -36.33 -13.73
N ILE A 189 8.23 -35.87 -14.52
CA ILE A 189 9.06 -34.70 -14.15
C ILE A 189 8.21 -33.43 -14.16
N ALA A 190 7.35 -33.26 -15.16
CA ALA A 190 6.46 -32.11 -15.25
C ALA A 190 5.42 -32.11 -14.12
N ASP A 191 4.91 -33.28 -13.75
CA ASP A 191 3.97 -33.42 -12.64
C ASP A 191 4.61 -33.01 -11.30
N HIS A 192 5.86 -33.44 -11.03
CA HIS A 192 6.58 -32.99 -9.84
C HIS A 192 6.84 -31.48 -9.83
N ALA A 193 7.23 -30.90 -10.97
CA ALA A 193 7.44 -29.47 -11.10
C ALA A 193 6.15 -28.67 -10.86
N LYS A 194 5.01 -29.14 -11.40
CA LYS A 194 3.69 -28.55 -11.16
C LYS A 194 3.37 -28.52 -9.67
N ILE A 195 3.55 -29.64 -8.97
CA ILE A 195 3.29 -29.73 -7.53
C ILE A 195 4.17 -28.75 -6.75
N LEU A 196 5.47 -28.68 -7.04
CA LEU A 196 6.38 -27.75 -6.36
C LEU A 196 5.98 -26.29 -6.59
N HIS A 197 5.67 -25.90 -7.82
CA HIS A 197 5.22 -24.54 -8.12
C HIS A 197 3.89 -24.19 -7.43
N ILE A 198 2.94 -25.13 -7.39
CA ILE A 198 1.67 -24.95 -6.67
C ILE A 198 1.91 -24.76 -5.16
N ILE A 199 2.82 -25.52 -4.56
CA ILE A 199 3.18 -25.38 -3.13
C ILE A 199 3.75 -23.98 -2.88
N PHE A 200 4.75 -23.55 -3.67
CA PHE A 200 5.36 -22.23 -3.48
C PHE A 200 4.36 -21.09 -3.71
N LEU A 201 3.51 -21.18 -4.73
CA LEU A 201 2.44 -20.19 -4.96
C LEU A 201 1.45 -20.15 -3.79
N SER A 202 1.11 -21.30 -3.21
CA SER A 202 0.19 -21.37 -2.07
C SER A 202 0.77 -20.71 -0.83
N VAL A 203 2.05 -20.96 -0.55
CA VAL A 203 2.79 -20.33 0.56
C VAL A 203 2.89 -18.83 0.35
N GLU A 204 3.28 -18.38 -0.85
CA GLU A 204 3.34 -16.96 -1.19
C GLU A 204 1.97 -16.27 -1.04
N SER A 205 0.92 -16.86 -1.63
CA SER A 205 -0.43 -16.32 -1.58
C SER A 205 -0.97 -16.24 -0.15
N ALA A 206 -0.66 -17.23 0.70
CA ALA A 206 -1.05 -17.20 2.10
C ALA A 206 -0.28 -16.14 2.89
N LEU A 207 1.06 -16.07 2.75
CA LEU A 207 1.88 -15.12 3.49
C LEU A 207 1.57 -13.67 3.12
N PHE A 208 1.58 -13.34 1.82
CA PHE A 208 1.25 -11.99 1.37
C PHE A 208 -0.23 -11.67 1.57
N GLY A 209 -1.12 -12.64 1.33
CA GLY A 209 -2.56 -12.46 1.55
C GLY A 209 -2.88 -12.14 3.01
N LEU A 210 -2.29 -12.84 3.97
CA LEU A 210 -2.48 -12.56 5.41
C LEU A 210 -1.87 -11.22 5.82
N PHE A 211 -0.66 -10.92 5.36
CA PHE A 211 0.00 -9.64 5.65
C PHE A 211 -0.84 -8.46 5.12
N VAL A 212 -1.28 -8.56 3.87
CA VAL A 212 -2.11 -7.54 3.23
C VAL A 212 -3.48 -7.44 3.89
N LEU A 213 -4.09 -8.55 4.30
CA LEU A 213 -5.34 -8.53 5.03
C LEU A 213 -5.20 -7.78 6.37
N ALA A 214 -4.14 -8.07 7.14
CA ALA A 214 -3.89 -7.39 8.41
C ALA A 214 -3.71 -5.87 8.21
N VAL A 215 -2.86 -5.46 7.26
CA VAL A 215 -2.65 -4.04 6.94
C VAL A 215 -3.93 -3.40 6.41
N SER A 216 -4.73 -4.11 5.61
CA SER A 216 -6.00 -3.60 5.09
C SER A 216 -6.99 -3.35 6.22
N CYS A 217 -7.10 -4.25 7.19
CA CYS A 217 -7.93 -4.06 8.38
C CYS A 217 -7.51 -2.81 9.16
N ASP A 218 -6.21 -2.62 9.39
CA ASP A 218 -5.67 -1.44 10.08
C ASP A 218 -5.99 -0.15 9.30
N GLN A 219 -5.79 -0.13 7.99
CA GLN A 219 -6.07 1.03 7.13
C GLN A 219 -7.56 1.36 7.05
N ILE A 220 -8.43 0.34 6.98
CA ILE A 220 -9.88 0.51 6.98
C ILE A 220 -10.35 1.05 8.34
N GLN A 221 -9.79 0.55 9.44
CA GLN A 221 -10.11 1.05 10.77
C GLN A 221 -9.65 2.51 10.96
N ALA A 222 -8.43 2.83 10.54
CA ALA A 222 -7.90 4.19 10.52
C ALA A 222 -8.79 5.13 9.70
N LEU A 223 -9.23 4.70 8.53
CA LEU A 223 -10.17 5.43 7.67
C LEU A 223 -11.51 5.67 8.38
N PHE A 224 -12.11 4.64 9.00
CA PHE A 224 -13.39 4.79 9.67
C PHE A 224 -13.33 5.68 10.92
N ASN A 225 -12.17 5.76 11.56
CA ASN A 225 -11.92 6.60 12.73
C ASN A 225 -11.44 8.01 12.37
N ASP A 226 -11.20 8.31 11.08
CA ASP A 226 -10.51 9.53 10.61
C ASP A 226 -9.19 9.81 11.38
N GLU A 227 -8.46 8.76 11.75
CA GLU A 227 -7.17 8.85 12.44
C GLU A 227 -6.06 8.25 11.56
N THR A 228 -4.90 8.90 11.49
CA THR A 228 -3.69 8.28 10.90
C THR A 228 -3.04 7.33 11.91
N ALA A 229 -2.19 6.41 11.47
CA ALA A 229 -1.43 5.53 12.37
C ALA A 229 -0.60 6.34 13.39
N VAL A 230 -0.03 7.50 12.98
CA VAL A 230 0.68 8.39 13.90
C VAL A 230 -0.26 9.00 14.95
N GLU A 231 -1.47 9.39 14.56
CA GLU A 231 -2.49 9.90 15.47
C GLU A 231 -2.98 8.84 16.45
N ALA A 232 -3.19 7.60 15.98
CA ALA A 232 -3.58 6.48 16.81
C ALA A 232 -2.53 6.18 17.91
N ILE A 233 -1.23 6.23 17.56
CA ILE A 233 -0.14 6.09 18.53
C ILE A 233 -0.14 7.25 19.52
N LYS A 234 -0.23 8.51 19.03
CA LYS A 234 -0.27 9.69 19.90
C LYS A 234 -1.44 9.67 20.87
N ARG A 235 -2.61 9.20 20.42
CA ARG A 235 -3.79 9.04 21.28
C ARG A 235 -3.53 8.05 22.41
N LYS A 236 -2.92 6.90 22.10
CA LYS A 236 -2.55 5.90 23.11
C LYS A 236 -1.51 6.42 24.11
N THR A 237 -0.51 7.17 23.65
CA THR A 237 0.58 7.65 24.51
C THR A 237 0.22 8.90 25.31
N SER A 238 -0.51 9.84 24.72
CA SER A 238 -0.68 11.19 25.29
C SER A 238 -2.08 11.44 25.87
N GLY A 239 -3.07 10.58 25.61
CA GLY A 239 -4.46 10.73 26.11
C GLY A 239 -5.22 11.97 25.62
N GLN A 240 -4.56 12.94 24.97
CA GLN A 240 -5.10 14.26 24.64
C GLN A 240 -5.67 14.40 23.21
N TYR A 241 -5.90 13.30 22.49
CA TYR A 241 -6.40 13.40 21.11
C TYR A 241 -7.94 13.49 21.08
N LYS A 242 -8.48 14.66 20.69
CA LYS A 242 -9.92 14.82 20.44
C LYS A 242 -10.32 14.04 19.19
N ILE A 243 -11.17 13.03 19.38
CA ILE A 243 -11.79 12.27 18.28
C ILE A 243 -12.75 13.21 17.55
N ARG A 244 -12.50 13.43 16.25
CA ARG A 244 -13.39 14.24 15.41
C ARG A 244 -14.38 13.32 14.72
N PHE A 245 -15.66 13.41 15.09
CA PHE A 245 -16.72 12.66 14.40
C PHE A 245 -17.03 13.32 13.05
N ARG A 246 -16.67 12.65 11.96
CA ARG A 246 -17.14 12.98 10.60
C ARG A 246 -17.97 11.82 10.06
N SER A 247 -18.87 12.14 9.14
CA SER A 247 -19.64 11.12 8.42
C SER A 247 -18.68 10.21 7.65
N LYS A 248 -18.86 8.87 7.78
CA LYS A 248 -18.05 7.87 7.06
C LYS A 248 -18.03 8.12 5.55
N LYS A 249 -19.15 8.56 4.97
CA LYS A 249 -19.22 8.92 3.54
C LYS A 249 -18.33 10.11 3.20
N ALA A 250 -18.23 11.10 4.08
CA ALA A 250 -17.36 12.27 3.86
C ALA A 250 -15.88 11.89 3.91
N VAL A 251 -15.50 10.98 4.82
CA VAL A 251 -14.11 10.51 4.93
C VAL A 251 -13.72 9.65 3.73
N LEU A 252 -14.58 8.72 3.30
CA LEU A 252 -14.39 7.93 2.09
C LEU A 252 -14.24 8.80 0.84
N ARG A 253 -15.08 9.84 0.70
CA ARG A 253 -15.03 10.79 -0.42
C ARG A 253 -13.73 11.60 -0.44
N GLU A 254 -13.19 11.96 0.73
CA GLU A 254 -11.91 12.66 0.82
C GLU A 254 -10.73 11.80 0.36
N VAL A 255 -10.75 10.50 0.69
CA VAL A 255 -9.68 9.57 0.29
C VAL A 255 -9.85 9.07 -1.14
N CYS A 256 -11.05 8.64 -1.51
CA CYS A 256 -11.32 8.01 -2.81
C CYS A 256 -11.68 9.01 -3.92
N GLY A 257 -12.05 10.25 -3.57
CA GLY A 257 -12.60 11.24 -4.50
C GLY A 257 -14.13 11.21 -4.59
N ASP A 258 -14.69 12.17 -5.32
CA ASP A 258 -16.14 12.36 -5.48
C ASP A 258 -16.79 11.47 -6.57
N GLY A 259 -15.98 10.74 -7.35
CA GLY A 259 -16.44 9.95 -8.50
C GLY A 259 -15.71 10.37 -9.77
#